data_AF-A0A938RFA7-F1
#
_entry.id   AF-A0A938RFA7-F1
#
_cell.length_a   1.000
_cell.length_b   1.000
_cell.length_c   1.000
_cell.angle_alpha   90.00
_cell.angle_beta   90.00
_cell.angle_gamma   90.00
#
_symmetry.space_group_name_H-M   'P 1'
#
loop_
_entity.id
_entity.type
_entity.pdbx_description
1 polymer ?
#
loop_
_entity_poly.entity_id
_entity_poly.type
_entity_poly.pdbx_seq_one_letter_code
_entity_poly.pdbx_strand_id
1 'polypeptide(L)'
;MLQGTLIYGFVNSVILALLALGFNLTFGISGVANFAYGALYILSAYTAWMLLTWLKLNYFLSIVLAVLFTSFVGGLIYRFILLRVRGMPISEVIASFG
;
A
#
# COMPACT_ATOMS: atom_id res chain seq x y z
N MET A 1 -26.13 -17.82 -9.07
CA MET A 1 -24.72 -17.90 -9.53
C MET A 1 -24.28 -16.60 -10.20
N LEU A 2 -24.99 -16.12 -11.23
CA LEU A 2 -24.66 -14.86 -11.93
C LEU A 2 -24.52 -13.63 -11.02
N GLN A 3 -25.47 -13.39 -10.11
CA GLN A 3 -25.46 -12.22 -9.22
C GLN A 3 -24.24 -12.17 -8.30
N GLY A 4 -23.83 -13.31 -7.72
CA GLY A 4 -22.65 -13.39 -6.87
C GLY A 4 -21.35 -13.11 -7.63
N THR A 5 -21.23 -13.64 -8.86
CA THR A 5 -20.08 -13.39 -9.73
C THR A 5 -19.99 -11.91 -10.14
N LEU A 6 -21.12 -11.27 -10.44
CA LEU A 6 -21.15 -9.84 -10.78
C LEU A 6 -20.68 -8.96 -9.62
N ILE A 7 -21.17 -9.23 -8.40
CA ILE A 7 -20.75 -8.48 -7.20
C ILE A 7 -19.26 -8.71 -6.93
N TYR A 8 -18.80 -9.96 -6.96
CA TYR A 8 -17.40 -10.29 -6.72
C TYR A 8 -16.47 -9.67 -7.76
N GLY A 9 -16.84 -9.74 -9.04
CA GLY A 9 -16.09 -9.13 -10.13
C GLY A 9 -16.01 -7.62 -9.98
N PHE A 10 -17.13 -6.96 -9.72
CA PHE A 10 -17.18 -5.51 -9.50
C PHE A 10 -16.30 -5.07 -8.32
N VAL A 11 -16.41 -5.74 -7.17
CA VAL A 11 -15.58 -5.42 -5.98
C VAL A 11 -14.10 -5.58 -6.28
N ASN A 12 -13.68 -6.67 -6.93
CA ASN A 12 -12.28 -6.87 -7.29
C ASN A 12 -11.78 -5.82 -8.30
N SER A 13 -12.58 -5.49 -9.32
CA SER A 13 -12.23 -4.44 -10.28
C SER A 13 -12.03 -3.10 -9.60
N VAL A 14 -12.90 -2.74 -8.64
CA VAL A 14 -12.75 -1.50 -7.87
C VAL A 14 -11.49 -1.53 -7.00
N ILE A 15 -11.18 -2.64 -6.33
CA ILE A 15 -9.95 -2.78 -5.53
C ILE A 15 -8.70 -2.60 -6.41
N LEU A 16 -8.67 -3.25 -7.58
CA LEU A 16 -7.55 -3.12 -8.53
C LEU A 16 -7.44 -1.70 -9.08
N ALA A 17 -8.57 -1.04 -9.37
CA ALA A 17 -8.58 0.36 -9.82
C ALA A 17 -8.05 1.30 -8.74
N LEU A 18 -8.48 1.14 -7.48
CA LEU A 18 -7.98 1.93 -6.36
C LEU A 18 -6.48 1.71 -6.13
N LEU A 19 -6.00 0.47 -6.26
CA LEU A 19 -4.58 0.15 -6.12
C LEU A 19 -3.74 0.84 -7.22
N ALA A 20 -4.20 0.80 -8.46
CA ALA A 20 -3.57 1.48 -9.59
C ALA A 20 -3.59 3.01 -9.43
N LEU A 21 -4.71 3.58 -8.99
CA LEU A 21 -4.83 5.02 -8.72
C LEU A 21 -3.88 5.47 -7.61
N GLY A 22 -3.76 4.71 -6.52
CA GLY A 22 -2.83 5.05 -5.43
C GLY A 22 -1.36 5.00 -5.85
N PHE A 23 -0.97 4.00 -6.65
CA PHE A 23 0.37 3.94 -7.25
C PHE A 23 0.62 5.13 -8.18
N ASN A 24 -0.35 5.46 -9.05
CA ASN A 24 -0.24 6.60 -9.95
C ASN A 24 -0.16 7.94 -9.20
N LEU A 25 -0.93 8.13 -8.13
CA LEU A 25 -0.90 9.36 -7.33
C LEU A 25 0.43 9.51 -6.59
N THR A 26 0.94 8.44 -5.99
CA THR A 26 2.22 8.49 -5.28
C THR A 26 3.38 8.77 -6.23
N PHE A 27 3.46 8.05 -7.35
CA PHE A 27 4.48 8.29 -8.37
C PHE A 27 4.32 9.66 -9.05
N GLY A 28 3.11 10.00 -9.48
CA GLY A 28 2.82 11.20 -10.26
C GLY A 28 3.04 12.50 -9.51
N ILE A 29 2.82 12.52 -8.18
CA ILE A 29 3.06 13.72 -7.35
C ILE A 29 4.51 13.78 -6.87
N SER A 30 5.07 12.65 -6.40
CA SER A 30 6.41 12.66 -5.80
C SER A 30 7.53 12.64 -6.84
N GLY A 31 7.27 12.12 -8.05
CA GLY A 31 8.27 11.88 -9.08
C GLY A 31 9.28 10.78 -8.74
N VAL A 32 9.11 10.07 -7.62
CA VAL A 32 10.05 9.03 -7.15
C VAL A 32 9.51 7.65 -7.52
N ALA A 33 10.29 6.89 -8.30
CA ALA A 33 9.92 5.54 -8.72
C ALA A 33 10.04 4.55 -7.55
N ASN A 34 8.98 4.44 -6.74
CA ASN A 34 8.93 3.56 -5.57
C ASN A 34 8.20 2.24 -5.89
N PHE A 35 8.95 1.18 -6.14
CA PHE A 35 8.41 -0.15 -6.40
C PHE A 35 8.02 -0.94 -5.13
N ALA A 36 8.40 -0.45 -3.94
CA ALA A 36 7.99 -1.05 -2.67
C ALA A 36 6.51 -0.78 -2.34
N TYR A 37 5.78 -0.02 -3.18
CA TYR A 37 4.36 0.27 -2.99
C TYR A 37 3.51 -1.00 -2.83
N GLY A 38 3.75 -2.03 -3.66
CA GLY A 38 3.04 -3.31 -3.56
C GLY A 38 3.30 -4.02 -2.22
N ALA A 39 4.54 -3.97 -1.72
CA ALA A 39 4.90 -4.54 -0.42
C ALA A 39 4.23 -3.76 0.73
N LEU A 40 4.18 -2.43 0.67
CA LEU A 40 3.48 -1.60 1.65
C LEU A 40 1.97 -1.84 1.67
N TYR A 41 1.35 -2.07 0.51
CA TYR A 41 -0.05 -2.47 0.41
C TYR A 41 -0.32 -3.80 1.12
N ILE A 42 0.50 -4.83 0.85
CA ILE A 42 0.38 -6.13 1.51
C ILE A 42 0.62 -5.99 3.02
N LEU A 43 1.61 -5.21 3.44
CA LEU A 43 1.88 -4.91 4.85
C LEU A 43 0.63 -4.34 5.53
N SER A 44 0.00 -3.32 4.94
CA SER A 44 -1.23 -2.72 5.48
C SER A 44 -2.37 -3.74 5.60
N ALA A 45 -2.56 -4.58 4.58
CA ALA A 45 -3.61 -5.60 4.58
C ALA A 45 -3.37 -6.64 5.69
N TYR A 46 -2.12 -7.10 5.85
CA TYR A 46 -1.75 -8.06 6.87
C TYR A 46 -1.83 -7.47 8.27
N THR A 47 -1.43 -6.21 8.46
CA THR A 47 -1.60 -5.50 9.74
C THR A 47 -3.08 -5.41 10.11
N ALA A 48 -3.95 -5.01 9.18
CA ALA A 48 -5.40 -4.97 9.44
C ALA A 48 -5.96 -6.35 9.81
N TRP A 49 -5.55 -7.40 9.08
CA TRP A 49 -5.96 -8.78 9.36
C TRP A 49 -5.49 -9.28 10.73
N MET A 50 -4.26 -8.96 11.12
CA MET A 50 -3.67 -9.33 12.41
C MET A 50 -4.38 -8.61 13.56
N LEU A 51 -4.71 -7.32 13.41
CA LEU A 51 -5.48 -6.56 14.39
C LEU A 51 -6.90 -7.11 14.58
N LEU A 52 -7.54 -7.55 13.49
CA LEU A 52 -8.85 -8.19 13.50
C LEU A 52 -8.82 -9.59 14.13
N THR A 53 -7.81 -10.39 13.81
CA THR A 53 -7.80 -11.82 14.16
C THR A 53 -7.17 -12.08 15.52
N TRP A 54 -6.04 -11.45 15.81
CA TRP A 54 -5.28 -11.71 17.04
C TRP A 54 -5.71 -10.79 18.17
N LEU A 55 -5.82 -9.49 17.89
CA LEU A 55 -6.24 -8.51 18.91
C LEU A 55 -7.76 -8.36 19.00
N LYS A 56 -8.52 -8.96 18.07
CA LYS A 56 -9.99 -8.92 18.01
C LYS A 56 -10.56 -7.50 18.07
N LEU A 57 -9.83 -6.54 17.49
CA LEU A 57 -10.28 -5.16 17.43
C LEU A 57 -11.45 -5.02 16.46
N ASN A 58 -12.23 -3.95 16.62
CA ASN A 58 -13.30 -3.66 15.66
C ASN A 58 -12.70 -3.31 14.28
N TYR A 59 -13.52 -3.47 13.24
CA TYR A 59 -13.09 -3.27 11.85
C TYR A 59 -12.57 -1.86 11.57
N PHE A 60 -13.29 -0.82 11.99
CA PHE A 60 -12.91 0.57 11.72
C PHE A 60 -11.59 0.95 12.40
N LEU A 61 -11.41 0.55 13.65
CA LEU A 61 -10.21 0.80 14.44
C LEU A 61 -9.02 0.05 13.88
N SER A 62 -9.22 -1.18 13.40
CA SER A 62 -8.19 -1.98 12.74
C SER A 62 -7.69 -1.31 11.45
N ILE A 63 -8.60 -0.75 10.64
CA ILE A 63 -8.23 0.00 9.43
C ILE A 63 -7.40 1.24 9.78
N VAL A 64 -7.88 2.05 10.72
CA VAL A 64 -7.19 3.30 11.09
C VAL A 64 -5.79 3.00 11.61
N LEU A 65 -5.65 2.01 12.50
CA LEU A 65 -4.35 1.60 13.02
C LEU A 65 -3.43 1.02 11.96
N ALA A 66 -3.96 0.20 11.04
CA ALA A 66 -3.17 -0.34 9.93
C ALA A 66 -2.64 0.78 9.02
N VAL A 67 -3.49 1.75 8.66
CA VAL A 67 -3.09 2.91 7.84
C VAL A 67 -2.02 3.74 8.56
N LEU A 68 -2.19 4.02 9.85
CA LEU A 68 -1.21 4.77 10.63
C LEU A 68 0.14 4.04 10.72
N PHE A 69 0.10 2.73 10.99
CA PHE A 69 1.30 1.90 11.05
C PHE A 69 2.02 1.86 9.71
N THR A 70 1.32 1.55 8.62
CA THR A 70 1.94 1.52 7.28
C THR A 70 2.42 2.90 6.84
N SER A 71 1.71 3.97 7.17
CA SER A 71 2.16 5.34 6.89
C SER A 71 3.45 5.68 7.64
N PHE A 72 3.57 5.23 8.89
CA PHE A 72 4.79 5.38 9.67
C PHE A 72 5.95 4.61 9.04
N VAL A 73 5.76 3.34 8.70
CA VAL A 73 6.79 2.52 8.03
C VAL A 73 7.19 3.11 6.68
N GLY A 74 6.22 3.53 5.86
CA GLY A 74 6.47 4.20 4.58
C GLY A 74 7.24 5.51 4.75
N GLY A 75 6.92 6.28 5.80
CA GLY A 75 7.66 7.50 6.17
C GLY A 75 9.11 7.22 6.56
N LEU A 76 9.38 6.13 7.28
CA LEU A 76 10.75 5.70 7.61
C LEU A 76 11.50 5.28 6.33
N ILE A 77 10.90 4.48 5.45
CA ILE A 77 11.50 4.09 4.16
C ILE A 77 11.83 5.33 3.34
N TYR A 78 10.90 6.28 3.25
CA TYR A 78 11.14 7.53 2.55
C TYR A 78 12.31 8.31 3.16
N ARG A 79 12.32 8.47 4.49
CA ARG A 79 13.34 9.26 5.20
C ARG A 79 14.73 8.66 5.10
N PHE A 80 14.86 7.34 5.24
CA PHE A 80 16.15 6.68 5.37
C PHE A 80 16.67 6.08 4.07
N ILE A 81 15.79 5.72 3.13
CA ILE A 81 16.20 5.09 1.87
C ILE A 81 15.98 6.06 0.73
N LEU A 82 14.73 6.43 0.44
CA LEU A 82 14.40 7.16 -0.79
C LEU A 82 15.01 8.57 -0.84
N LEU A 83 15.04 9.30 0.28
CA LEU A 83 15.69 10.63 0.32
C LEU A 83 17.19 10.59 -0.02
N ARG A 84 17.88 9.48 0.23
CA ARG A 84 19.32 9.35 -0.06
C ARG A 84 19.61 9.09 -1.54
N VAL A 85 18.67 8.46 -2.24
CA VAL A 85 18.78 8.12 -3.66
C VAL A 85 17.95 9.02 -4.58
N ARG A 86 17.28 10.04 -4.00
CA ARG A 86 16.36 10.90 -4.71
C ARG A 86 17.04 11.64 -5.86
N GLY A 87 16.43 11.62 -7.04
CA GLY A 87 16.97 12.24 -8.25
C GLY A 87 17.91 11.32 -9.05
N MET A 88 18.11 10.07 -8.63
CA MET A 88 18.81 9.04 -9.40
C MET A 88 17.81 7.94 -9.80
N PRO A 89 17.15 8.05 -10.96
CA PRO A 89 15.99 7.21 -11.29
C PRO A 89 16.26 5.71 -11.20
N ILE A 90 17.44 5.26 -11.67
CA ILE A 90 17.83 3.85 -11.62
C ILE A 90 18.03 3.39 -10.17
N SER A 91 18.64 4.22 -9.33
CA SER A 91 18.90 3.90 -7.93
C SER A 91 17.62 3.92 -7.08
N GLU A 92 16.67 4.80 -7.38
CA GLU A 92 15.34 4.81 -6.74
C GLU A 92 14.60 3.50 -6.97
N VAL A 93 14.61 3.03 -8.22
CA VAL A 93 14.01 1.75 -8.61
C VAL A 93 14.74 0.62 -7.88
N ILE A 94 16.05 0.50 -8.01
CA ILE A 94 16.82 -0.61 -7.41
C ILE A 94 16.69 -0.64 -5.87
N ALA A 95 16.70 0.50 -5.21
CA ALA A 95 16.58 0.56 -3.75
C ALA A 95 15.17 0.19 -3.24
N SER A 96 14.16 0.29 -4.10
CA SER A 96 12.77 -0.09 -3.80
C SER A 96 12.35 -1.40 -4.46
N PHE A 97 13.18 -1.95 -5.35
CA PHE A 97 13.05 -3.28 -5.93
C PHE A 97 13.74 -4.30 -5.04
N GLY A 98 12.93 -5.14 -4.39
CA GLY A 98 13.33 -6.30 -3.61
C GLY A 98 12.23 -7.34 -3.65
#